data_AF-A0A2J5PVG2-F1
#
_entry.id   AF-A0A2J5PVG2-F1
#
_cell.length_a   1.000
_cell.length_b   1.000
_cell.length_c   1.000
_cell.angle_alpha   90.00
_cell.angle_beta   90.00
_cell.angle_gamma   90.00
#
_symmetry.space_group_name_H-M   'P 1'
#
loop_
_entity.id
_entity.type
_entity.pdbx_description
1 polymer ?
#
loop_
_entity_poly.entity_id
_entity_poly.type
_entity_poly.pdbx_seq_one_letter_code
_entity_poly.pdbx_strand_id
1 'polypeptide(L)'
;MGFYKTSTKTALDAWDNEINQRIALKEKADSFAKKFGGKPVFSGSATDYHFHGLSFDAAPLVGHSSLWTLSRSQNSYTREPRGKTRIPRERREEHQQLLDAWDDGRPTERISREPYWKALGLEWGMLILCGITHFRVGDEIYFKTEATPSPDSGAIEIVESEFKAAEKTLGS
;
A
#
# COMPACT_ATOMS: atom_id res chain seq x y z
N MET A 1 5.21 15.46 19.62
CA MET A 1 5.67 14.77 18.41
C MET A 1 7.15 15.04 18.21
N GLY A 2 7.98 13.99 18.24
CA GLY A 2 9.42 14.09 18.01
C GLY A 2 9.76 14.02 16.52
N PHE A 3 10.93 14.54 16.16
CA PHE A 3 11.47 14.47 14.81
C PHE A 3 12.78 13.70 14.86
N TYR A 4 12.97 12.76 13.95
CA TYR A 4 14.11 11.86 13.96
C TYR A 4 14.68 11.72 12.56
N LYS A 5 15.95 11.33 12.51
CA LYS A 5 16.58 10.80 11.32
C LYS A 5 17.44 9.59 11.62
N THR A 6 17.70 8.77 10.61
CA THR A 6 18.66 7.67 10.68
C THR A 6 19.33 7.47 9.33
N SER A 7 20.60 7.05 9.38
CA SER A 7 21.39 6.62 8.23
C SER A 7 21.94 5.21 8.44
N THR A 8 21.35 4.44 9.36
CA THR A 8 21.82 3.08 9.64
C THR A 8 21.57 2.19 8.44
N LYS A 9 22.56 1.35 8.10
CA LYS A 9 22.46 0.42 6.98
C LYS A 9 21.23 -0.48 7.09
N THR A 10 20.90 -0.95 8.29
CA THR A 10 19.71 -1.77 8.54
C THR A 10 18.41 -1.05 8.16
N ALA A 11 18.27 0.24 8.51
CA ALA A 11 17.08 1.04 8.17
C ALA A 11 16.99 1.30 6.67
N LEU A 12 18.11 1.62 6.02
CA LEU A 12 18.17 1.86 4.57
C LEU A 12 17.86 0.58 3.77
N ASP A 13 18.47 -0.55 4.14
CA ASP A 13 18.24 -1.83 3.49
C ASP A 13 16.76 -2.28 3.68
N ALA A 14 16.17 -2.02 4.86
CA ALA A 14 14.75 -2.33 5.12
C ALA A 14 13.80 -1.43 4.32
N TRP A 15 14.12 -0.14 4.19
CA TRP A 15 13.40 0.80 3.33
C TRP A 15 13.43 0.32 1.87
N ASP A 16 14.63 0.02 1.35
CA ASP A 16 14.80 -0.39 -0.04
C ASP A 16 14.09 -1.71 -0.33
N ASN A 17 14.15 -2.67 0.60
CA ASN A 17 13.39 -3.90 0.48
C ASN A 17 11.87 -3.63 0.42
N GLU A 18 11.33 -2.78 1.30
CA GLU A 18 9.89 -2.44 1.27
C GLU A 18 9.49 -1.79 -0.06
N ILE A 19 10.28 -0.81 -0.54
CA ILE A 19 10.02 -0.13 -1.82
C ILE A 19 10.09 -1.10 -2.99
N ASN A 20 11.09 -1.98 -3.04
CA ASN A 20 11.24 -2.98 -4.10
C ASN A 20 10.06 -3.97 -4.11
N GLN A 21 9.61 -4.42 -2.94
CA GLN A 21 8.42 -5.27 -2.83
C GLN A 21 7.17 -4.55 -3.35
N ARG A 22 7.01 -3.25 -3.04
CA ARG A 22 5.87 -2.44 -3.51
C ARG A 22 5.90 -2.25 -5.02
N ILE A 23 7.07 -2.00 -5.59
CA ILE A 23 7.25 -1.90 -7.05
C ILE A 23 6.87 -3.21 -7.72
N ALA A 24 7.38 -4.35 -7.24
CA ALA A 24 7.06 -5.66 -7.79
C ALA A 24 5.56 -6.00 -7.69
N LEU A 25 4.92 -5.68 -6.57
CA LEU A 25 3.47 -5.83 -6.42
C LEU A 25 2.71 -4.93 -7.40
N LYS A 26 3.17 -3.69 -7.59
CA LYS A 26 2.55 -2.75 -8.53
C LYS A 26 2.62 -3.26 -9.96
N GLU A 27 3.77 -3.75 -10.42
CA GLU A 27 3.93 -4.32 -11.76
C GLU A 27 3.01 -5.51 -12.02
N LYS A 28 2.88 -6.41 -11.03
CA LYS A 28 1.92 -7.53 -11.07
C LYS A 28 0.49 -7.03 -11.16
N ALA A 29 0.11 -6.07 -10.31
CA ALA A 29 -1.23 -5.52 -10.27
C ALA A 29 -1.60 -4.72 -11.53
N ASP A 30 -0.65 -3.99 -12.13
CA ASP A 30 -0.83 -3.30 -13.41
C ASP A 30 -1.07 -4.30 -14.54
N SER A 31 -0.30 -5.39 -14.57
CA SER A 31 -0.49 -6.47 -15.55
C SER A 31 -1.84 -7.17 -15.38
N PHE A 32 -2.25 -7.42 -14.14
CA PHE A 32 -3.56 -7.97 -13.80
C PHE A 32 -4.70 -7.02 -14.21
N ALA A 33 -4.62 -5.74 -13.86
CA ALA A 33 -5.66 -4.75 -14.12
C ALA A 33 -5.94 -4.56 -15.62
N LYS A 34 -4.90 -4.66 -16.47
CA LYS A 34 -5.02 -4.61 -17.93
C LYS A 34 -5.99 -5.66 -18.50
N LYS A 35 -6.05 -6.87 -17.91
CA LYS A 35 -6.99 -7.93 -18.32
C LYS A 35 -8.46 -7.44 -18.28
N PHE A 36 -8.76 -6.55 -17.35
CA PHE A 36 -10.12 -6.05 -17.10
C PHE A 36 -10.36 -4.63 -17.63
N GLY A 37 -9.32 -3.94 -18.11
CA GLY A 37 -9.41 -2.54 -18.52
C GLY A 37 -9.55 -1.56 -17.35
N GLY A 38 -9.06 -1.95 -16.17
CA GLY A 38 -9.08 -1.13 -14.96
C GLY A 38 -7.71 -0.57 -14.59
N LYS A 39 -7.66 0.12 -13.46
CA LYS A 39 -6.42 0.56 -12.79
C LYS A 39 -6.35 -0.11 -11.41
N PRO A 40 -5.17 -0.60 -10.98
CA PRO A 40 -5.06 -1.17 -9.65
C PRO A 40 -5.16 -0.07 -8.59
N VAL A 41 -5.87 -0.38 -7.51
CA VAL A 41 -5.92 0.43 -6.30
C VAL A 41 -5.29 -0.36 -5.18
N PHE A 42 -4.46 0.31 -4.39
CA PHE A 42 -3.74 -0.29 -3.27
C PHE A 42 -4.23 0.30 -1.97
N SER A 43 -4.13 -0.49 -0.91
CA SER A 43 -4.38 -0.07 0.45
C SER A 43 -3.14 -0.29 1.28
N GLY A 44 -2.86 0.64 2.17
CA GLY A 44 -1.73 0.59 3.09
C GLY A 44 -2.14 1.04 4.47
N SER A 45 -1.57 0.38 5.48
CA SER A 45 -1.73 0.71 6.89
C SER A 45 -0.36 0.81 7.56
N ALA A 46 -0.34 0.87 8.89
CA ALA A 46 0.89 0.68 9.66
C ALA A 46 1.42 -0.77 9.56
N THR A 47 0.57 -1.76 9.27
CA THR A 47 0.97 -3.18 9.27
C THR A 47 1.44 -3.65 7.91
N ASP A 48 0.71 -3.28 6.85
CA ASP A 48 0.96 -3.81 5.52
C ASP A 48 0.59 -2.87 4.38
N TYR A 49 0.99 -3.27 3.17
CA TYR A 49 0.57 -2.69 1.91
C TYR A 49 0.17 -3.81 0.94
N HIS A 50 -0.98 -3.67 0.27
CA HIS A 50 -1.52 -4.74 -0.58
C HIS A 50 -2.42 -4.19 -1.70
N PHE A 51 -2.67 -5.04 -2.70
CA PHE A 51 -3.67 -4.79 -3.74
C PHE A 51 -5.09 -4.84 -3.14
N HIS A 52 -5.85 -3.76 -3.29
CA HIS A 52 -7.19 -3.64 -2.72
C HIS A 52 -8.30 -4.01 -3.70
N GLY A 53 -8.15 -3.65 -4.97
CA GLY A 53 -9.15 -3.90 -6.02
C GLY A 53 -8.87 -3.08 -7.27
N LEU A 54 -9.83 -3.04 -8.20
CA LEU A 54 -9.71 -2.25 -9.43
C LEU A 54 -10.60 -1.02 -9.39
N SER A 55 -10.12 0.10 -9.90
CA SER A 55 -10.96 1.21 -10.31
C SER A 55 -11.14 1.18 -11.83
N PHE A 56 -12.30 1.66 -12.29
CA PHE A 56 -12.64 1.67 -13.70
C PHE A 56 -13.18 3.04 -14.09
N ASP A 57 -12.56 3.67 -15.09
CA ASP A 57 -13.05 4.92 -15.70
C ASP A 57 -14.19 4.65 -16.70
N ALA A 58 -14.21 3.44 -17.29
CA ALA A 58 -15.21 2.94 -18.22
C ALA A 58 -15.84 1.62 -17.72
N ALA A 59 -16.68 0.97 -18.53
CA ALA A 59 -17.16 -0.37 -18.20
C ALA A 59 -16.00 -1.39 -18.21
N PRO A 60 -16.00 -2.41 -17.34
CA PRO A 60 -15.02 -3.50 -17.36
C PRO A 60 -15.01 -4.23 -18.71
N LEU A 61 -13.84 -4.64 -19.18
CA LEU A 61 -13.68 -5.41 -20.43
C LEU A 61 -14.19 -6.84 -20.31
N VAL A 62 -14.19 -7.39 -19.09
CA VAL A 62 -14.60 -8.77 -18.80
C VAL A 62 -15.74 -8.75 -17.80
N GLY A 63 -16.83 -9.44 -18.15
CA GLY A 63 -18.04 -9.55 -17.34
C GLY A 63 -18.87 -8.27 -17.31
N HIS A 64 -20.18 -8.42 -17.46
CA HIS A 64 -21.13 -7.32 -17.40
C HIS A 64 -21.01 -6.52 -16.09
N SER A 65 -21.16 -5.19 -16.16
CA SER A 65 -21.03 -4.27 -15.01
C SER A 65 -21.85 -4.66 -13.77
N SER A 66 -23.00 -5.34 -13.95
CA SER A 66 -23.81 -5.82 -12.82
C SER A 66 -23.17 -6.95 -12.01
N LEU A 67 -22.18 -7.64 -12.58
CA LEU A 67 -21.42 -8.72 -11.93
C LEU A 67 -20.30 -8.18 -11.03
N TRP A 68 -20.05 -6.88 -11.07
CA TRP A 68 -19.06 -6.20 -10.25
C TRP A 68 -19.71 -5.52 -9.04
N THR A 69 -18.96 -5.39 -7.95
CA THR A 69 -19.36 -4.55 -6.81
C THR A 69 -19.47 -3.09 -7.25
N LEU A 70 -20.29 -2.32 -6.54
CA LEU A 70 -20.45 -0.90 -6.84
C LEU A 70 -19.24 -0.14 -6.32
N SER A 71 -18.74 0.80 -7.12
CA SER A 71 -17.73 1.76 -6.67
C SER A 71 -18.38 2.75 -5.68
N ARG A 72 -17.84 2.82 -4.47
CA ARG A 72 -18.35 3.67 -3.39
C ARG A 72 -17.22 4.29 -2.59
N SER A 73 -17.49 5.35 -1.85
CA SER A 73 -16.49 5.93 -0.94
C SER A 73 -16.03 4.93 0.12
N GLN A 74 -16.90 4.02 0.57
CA GLN A 74 -16.56 3.02 1.61
C GLN A 74 -15.52 1.97 1.16
N ASN A 75 -15.34 1.76 -0.14
CA ASN A 75 -14.36 0.82 -0.68
C ASN A 75 -13.30 1.52 -1.54
N SER A 76 -13.03 2.79 -1.25
CA SER A 76 -12.03 3.60 -1.98
C SER A 76 -12.31 3.65 -3.48
N TYR A 77 -13.58 3.65 -3.87
CA TYR A 77 -14.06 3.65 -5.24
C TYR A 77 -13.63 2.43 -6.08
N THR A 78 -13.23 1.34 -5.43
CA THR A 78 -12.85 0.09 -6.10
C THR A 78 -14.05 -0.77 -6.48
N ARG A 79 -13.80 -1.74 -7.33
CA ARG A 79 -14.72 -2.80 -7.72
C ARG A 79 -13.98 -4.13 -7.76
N GLU A 80 -14.70 -5.18 -7.40
CA GLU A 80 -14.30 -6.58 -7.48
C GLU A 80 -15.48 -7.39 -8.03
N PRO A 81 -15.27 -8.59 -8.57
CA PRO A 81 -16.38 -9.49 -8.88
C PRO A 81 -17.26 -9.72 -7.65
N ARG A 82 -18.57 -9.70 -7.83
CA ARG A 82 -19.51 -10.04 -6.76
C ARG A 82 -19.31 -11.49 -6.33
N GLY A 83 -19.59 -11.77 -5.07
CA GLY A 83 -19.73 -13.15 -4.59
C GLY A 83 -20.88 -13.88 -5.30
N LYS A 84 -21.01 -15.19 -5.05
CA LYS A 84 -21.97 -16.09 -5.73
C LYS A 84 -23.45 -15.82 -5.43
N THR A 85 -23.78 -14.81 -4.64
CA THR A 85 -25.16 -14.50 -4.21
C THR A 85 -25.80 -13.47 -5.12
N ARG A 86 -27.12 -13.60 -5.35
CA ARG A 86 -27.95 -12.63 -6.11
C ARG A 86 -27.43 -12.34 -7.53
N ILE A 87 -26.81 -13.35 -8.17
CA ILE A 87 -26.43 -13.28 -9.58
C ILE A 87 -27.64 -13.67 -10.43
N PRO A 88 -28.02 -12.84 -11.44
CA PRO A 88 -29.10 -13.18 -12.36
C PRO A 88 -28.84 -14.54 -13.02
N ARG A 89 -29.88 -15.38 -13.14
CA ARG A 89 -29.73 -16.78 -13.56
C ARG A 89 -29.07 -16.88 -14.95
N GLU A 90 -29.42 -15.96 -15.83
CA GLU A 90 -28.94 -15.83 -17.20
C GLU A 90 -27.46 -15.38 -17.30
N ARG A 91 -26.84 -14.93 -16.19
CA ARG A 91 -25.44 -14.49 -16.15
C ARG A 91 -24.54 -15.34 -15.27
N ARG A 92 -25.01 -16.48 -14.78
CA ARG A 92 -24.22 -17.34 -13.88
C ARG A 92 -22.95 -17.87 -14.55
N GLU A 93 -23.04 -18.24 -15.82
CA GLU A 93 -21.88 -18.73 -16.58
C GLU A 93 -20.86 -17.61 -16.81
N GLU A 94 -21.31 -16.44 -17.26
CA GLU A 94 -20.49 -15.23 -17.39
C GLU A 94 -19.83 -14.84 -16.05
N HIS A 95 -20.56 -14.97 -14.94
CA HIS A 95 -20.04 -14.72 -13.60
C HIS A 95 -18.96 -15.72 -13.18
N GLN A 96 -19.13 -17.01 -13.49
CA GLN A 96 -18.11 -18.02 -13.21
C GLN A 96 -16.83 -17.74 -14.01
N GLN A 97 -16.97 -17.43 -15.31
CA GLN A 97 -15.82 -17.04 -16.15
C GLN A 97 -15.10 -15.80 -15.62
N LEU A 98 -15.86 -14.81 -15.12
CA LEU A 98 -15.29 -13.63 -14.48
C LEU A 98 -14.52 -13.99 -13.20
N LEU A 99 -15.07 -14.86 -12.34
CA LEU A 99 -14.39 -15.31 -11.14
C LEU A 99 -13.11 -16.08 -11.48
N ASP A 100 -13.16 -16.99 -12.44
CA ASP A 100 -12.00 -17.78 -12.86
C ASP A 100 -10.90 -16.87 -13.42
N ALA A 101 -11.26 -15.89 -14.27
CA ALA A 101 -10.31 -14.91 -14.80
C ALA A 101 -9.74 -13.97 -13.72
N TRP A 102 -10.54 -13.67 -12.70
CA TRP A 102 -10.12 -12.85 -11.56
C TRP A 102 -9.14 -13.61 -10.67
N ASP A 103 -9.47 -14.86 -10.31
CA ASP A 103 -8.60 -15.70 -9.49
C ASP A 103 -7.32 -16.10 -10.24
N ASP A 104 -7.35 -16.14 -11.58
CA ASP A 104 -6.17 -16.26 -12.44
C ASP A 104 -5.28 -15.00 -12.40
N GLY A 105 -4.40 -14.97 -11.41
CA GLY A 105 -3.34 -13.98 -11.30
C GLY A 105 -3.70 -12.72 -10.50
N ARG A 106 -4.78 -12.76 -9.70
CA ARG A 106 -5.03 -11.73 -8.68
C ARG A 106 -3.83 -11.64 -7.73
N PRO A 107 -3.23 -10.45 -7.52
CA PRO A 107 -2.25 -10.27 -6.47
C PRO A 107 -2.89 -10.46 -5.09
N THR A 108 -2.30 -11.33 -4.28
CA THR A 108 -2.77 -11.65 -2.91
C THR A 108 -1.72 -11.32 -1.86
N GLU A 109 -0.52 -10.94 -2.29
CA GLU A 109 0.60 -10.61 -1.43
C GLU A 109 0.28 -9.39 -0.56
N ARG A 110 0.61 -9.51 0.73
CA ARG A 110 0.60 -8.41 1.68
C ARG A 110 2.04 -8.11 2.09
N ILE A 111 2.50 -6.92 1.76
CA ILE A 111 3.85 -6.47 2.06
C ILE A 111 3.86 -5.99 3.50
N SER A 112 4.50 -6.74 4.40
CA SER A 112 4.65 -6.33 5.79
C SER A 112 5.57 -5.12 5.91
N ARG A 113 5.15 -4.15 6.71
CA ARG A 113 5.95 -2.95 7.03
C ARG A 113 6.69 -3.08 8.36
N GLU A 114 6.40 -4.13 9.12
CA GLU A 114 6.99 -4.40 10.42
C GLU A 114 8.53 -4.46 10.39
N PRO A 115 9.19 -5.11 9.41
CA PRO A 115 10.65 -5.12 9.35
C PRO A 115 11.25 -3.72 9.24
N TYR A 116 10.61 -2.83 8.47
CA TYR A 116 11.04 -1.45 8.32
C TYR A 116 10.83 -0.65 9.62
N TRP A 117 9.70 -0.82 10.30
CA TRP A 117 9.46 -0.16 11.60
C TRP A 117 10.45 -0.60 12.66
N LYS A 118 10.72 -1.90 12.77
CA LYS A 118 11.73 -2.42 13.68
C LYS A 118 13.12 -1.85 13.39
N ALA A 119 13.47 -1.68 12.11
CA ALA A 119 14.73 -1.07 11.73
C ALA A 119 14.83 0.42 12.12
N LEU A 120 13.70 1.12 12.29
CA LEU A 120 13.64 2.47 12.86
C LEU A 120 13.53 2.48 14.40
N GLY A 121 13.52 1.32 15.06
CA GLY A 121 13.28 1.22 16.50
C GLY A 121 11.82 1.46 16.90
N LEU A 122 10.87 1.24 15.99
CA LEU A 122 9.46 1.54 16.19
C LEU A 122 8.62 0.26 16.16
N GLU A 123 7.60 0.21 17.02
CA GLU A 123 6.62 -0.86 17.07
C GLU A 123 5.33 -0.45 16.35
N TRP A 124 4.86 -1.27 15.42
CA TRP A 124 3.70 -0.95 14.57
C TRP A 124 2.43 -0.63 15.37
N GLY A 125 2.25 -1.28 16.53
CA GLY A 125 1.10 -1.05 17.41
C GLY A 125 1.04 0.39 17.91
N MET A 126 2.19 0.98 18.24
CA MET A 126 2.28 2.39 18.64
C MET A 126 2.02 3.33 17.47
N LEU A 127 2.42 2.95 16.25
CA LEU A 127 2.20 3.78 15.05
C LEU A 127 0.72 3.87 14.66
N ILE A 128 -0.11 2.89 15.03
CA ILE A 128 -1.56 2.99 14.85
C ILE A 128 -2.16 4.08 15.73
N LEU A 129 -1.61 4.29 16.93
CA LEU A 129 -2.10 5.28 17.90
C LEU A 129 -1.53 6.67 17.63
N CYS A 130 -0.22 6.75 17.37
CA CYS A 130 0.53 8.00 17.28
C CYS A 130 0.63 8.54 15.84
N GLY A 131 0.41 7.69 14.84
CA GLY A 131 0.72 8.00 13.45
C GLY A 131 2.23 8.14 13.19
N ILE A 132 2.58 8.23 11.91
CA ILE A 132 3.95 8.48 11.48
C ILE A 132 3.95 9.19 10.11
N THR A 133 4.82 10.17 9.95
CA THR A 133 5.24 10.65 8.62
C THR A 133 6.70 10.33 8.45
N HIS A 134 7.08 9.78 7.31
CA HIS A 134 8.44 9.33 7.04
C HIS A 134 8.77 9.47 5.55
N PHE A 135 10.02 9.77 5.25
CA PHE A 135 10.54 9.90 3.89
C PHE A 135 12.05 9.70 3.88
N ARG A 136 12.62 9.42 2.70
CA ARG A 136 14.07 9.27 2.50
C ARG A 136 14.61 10.39 1.61
N VAL A 137 15.76 10.95 1.97
CA VAL A 137 16.55 11.89 1.15
C VAL A 137 17.99 11.38 1.12
N GLY A 138 18.47 10.99 -0.06
CA GLY A 138 19.79 10.37 -0.19
C GLY A 138 19.92 9.13 0.71
N ASP A 139 20.90 9.12 1.60
CA ASP A 139 21.14 8.03 2.56
C ASP A 139 20.62 8.33 3.99
N GLU A 140 19.68 9.26 4.11
CA GLU A 140 19.01 9.56 5.38
C GLU A 140 17.49 9.31 5.26
N ILE A 141 16.95 8.61 6.25
CA ILE A 141 15.51 8.47 6.46
C ILE A 141 15.10 9.43 7.57
N TYR A 142 14.15 10.29 7.28
CA TYR A 142 13.54 11.22 8.22
C TYR A 142 12.16 10.74 8.60
N PHE A 143 11.82 10.86 9.88
CA PHE A 143 10.48 10.52 10.33
C PHE A 143 10.06 11.36 11.54
N LYS A 144 8.77 11.62 11.65
CA LYS A 144 8.14 12.27 12.81
C LYS A 144 7.00 11.42 13.33
N THR A 145 6.96 11.25 14.64
CA THR A 145 5.94 10.45 15.35
C THR A 145 5.94 10.84 16.84
N GLU A 146 4.89 10.45 17.56
CA GLU A 146 4.86 10.55 19.03
C GLU A 146 5.46 9.34 19.73
N ALA A 147 5.72 8.25 19.00
CA ALA A 147 6.43 7.10 19.52
C ALA A 147 7.93 7.39 19.66
N THR A 148 8.53 7.03 20.78
CA THR A 148 9.98 7.15 20.99
C THR A 148 10.68 5.94 20.36
N PRO A 149 11.63 6.14 19.42
CA PRO A 149 12.46 5.05 18.89
C PRO A 149 13.25 4.35 19.99
N SER A 150 13.52 3.06 19.80
CA SER A 150 14.40 2.33 20.72
C SER A 150 15.82 2.94 20.73
N PRO A 151 16.50 2.99 21.89
CA PRO A 151 17.82 3.63 22.00
C PRO A 151 18.91 3.02 21.11
N ASP A 152 18.74 1.76 20.71
CA ASP A 152 19.66 0.96 19.91
C ASP A 152 19.37 1.02 18.39
N SER A 153 18.30 1.71 17.97
CA SER A 153 17.91 1.85 16.56
C SER A 153 18.86 2.69 15.72
N GLY A 154 19.69 3.52 16.36
CA GLY A 154 20.51 4.53 15.70
C GLY A 154 19.71 5.72 15.17
N ALA A 155 18.43 5.86 15.55
CA ALA A 155 17.66 7.07 15.31
C ALA A 155 18.18 8.22 16.18
N ILE A 156 18.41 9.37 15.56
CA ILE A 156 18.87 10.60 16.20
C ILE A 156 17.70 11.59 16.19
N GLU A 157 17.35 12.12 17.35
CA GLU A 157 16.37 13.20 17.45
C GLU A 157 16.94 14.49 16.85
N ILE A 158 16.14 15.15 16.03
CA ILE A 158 16.48 16.39 15.32
C ILE A 158 15.44 17.47 15.62
N VAL A 159 15.76 18.69 15.25
CA VAL A 159 14.82 19.81 15.33
C VAL A 159 13.87 19.82 14.12
N GLU A 160 12.66 20.35 14.31
CA GLU A 160 11.64 20.45 13.26
C GLU A 160 12.14 21.19 11.99
N SER A 161 13.00 22.19 12.16
CA SER A 161 13.55 22.96 11.03
C SER A 161 14.42 22.11 10.10
N GLU A 162 15.17 21.16 10.64
CA GLU A 162 15.97 20.21 9.85
C GLU A 162 15.06 19.25 9.09
N PHE A 163 14.04 18.69 9.75
CA PHE A 163 13.04 17.82 9.11
C PHE A 163 12.33 18.53 7.94
N LYS A 164 11.88 19.78 8.15
CA LYS A 164 11.22 20.57 7.10
C LYS A 164 12.16 20.99 5.98
N ALA A 165 13.45 21.21 6.27
CA ALA A 165 14.44 21.50 5.24
C ALA A 165 14.64 20.28 4.33
N ALA A 166 14.74 19.08 4.90
CA ALA A 166 14.80 17.84 4.15
C ALA A 166 13.50 17.59 3.35
N GLU A 167 12.33 17.81 3.94
CA GLU A 167 11.04 17.63 3.24
C GLU A 167 10.93 18.51 1.98
N LYS A 168 11.47 19.73 2.02
CA LYS A 168 11.51 20.62 0.84
C LYS A 168 12.34 20.07 -0.31
N THR A 169 13.40 19.31 -0.03
CA THR A 169 14.24 18.71 -1.08
C THR A 169 13.50 17.65 -1.90
N LEU A 170 12.40 17.09 -1.40
CA LEU A 170 11.57 16.14 -2.17
C LEU A 170 10.69 16.82 -3.22
N GLY A 171 10.38 18.10 -3.03
CA GLY A 171 9.51 18.88 -3.92
C GLY A 171 10.26 19.81 -4.87
N SER A 172 11.60 19.76 -4.87
CA SER A 172 12.49 20.50 -5.78
C SER A 172 13.12 19.57 -6.79
#